data_AF-A0AA38SH64-F1
#
_entry.id   AF-A0AA38SH64-F1
#
_cell.length_a   1.000
_cell.length_b   1.000
_cell.length_c   1.000
_cell.angle_alpha   90.00
_cell.angle_beta   90.00
_cell.angle_gamma   90.00
#
_symmetry.space_group_name_H-M   'P 1'
#
loop_
_entity.id
_entity.type
_entity.pdbx_description
1 polymer ?
#
loop_
_entity_poly.entity_id
_entity_poly.type
_entity_poly.pdbx_seq_one_letter_code
_entity_poly.pdbx_strand_id
1 'polypeptide(L)'
;MKGAILLSVALHAAGLVAAGYPVDQSAVPSAGEPFDSFVSYSIEFASFPDFAGNNSSPNTFSNDLLENLGHLMGVKPYIRVGGNTQDYALYNASLPYALNGTVDPKRSPDYPTTIHIGPSYFESYNTWPNVKFSHGFNLGLGGNNSAGWQTLVDTVPLVCKALGHDKLYMWEYGNEPDLFSTSAQGPVRPPSWNESTYVAQWLNGTREIKAQLQKYCPDLDSELEYGFLGLSFAGTGNKLKAPLTWQDAINQDKNIKLFSTHNYISGATSPGVTLQGTLMNHTVTMRSVDSHITEYNKILAIDPAAPPLIFGETNSLYNQGRPGLSNTFGAALWGIDFNLYSASVNIRRVHMHMGTNYR
;
A
#
# COMPACT_ATOMS: atom_id res chain seq x y z
N MET A 1 -59.34 -32.33 -42.77
CA MET A 1 -59.21 -30.87 -42.53
C MET A 1 -58.43 -30.65 -41.25
N LYS A 2 -57.14 -30.34 -41.35
CA LYS A 2 -56.32 -29.82 -40.24
C LYS A 2 -55.69 -28.52 -40.75
N GLY A 3 -56.18 -27.39 -40.26
CA GLY A 3 -55.66 -26.07 -40.61
C GLY A 3 -54.39 -25.79 -39.82
N ALA A 4 -53.31 -25.44 -40.51
CA ALA A 4 -52.10 -24.93 -39.90
C ALA A 4 -52.24 -23.41 -39.72
N ILE A 5 -52.13 -22.94 -38.49
CA ILE A 5 -52.03 -21.51 -38.16
C ILE A 5 -50.53 -21.15 -38.26
N LEU A 6 -50.18 -20.35 -39.26
CA LEU A 6 -48.88 -19.69 -39.34
C LEU A 6 -48.90 -18.46 -38.41
N LEU A 7 -48.22 -18.57 -37.27
CA LEU A 7 -47.92 -17.43 -36.42
C LEU A 7 -46.73 -16.67 -37.03
N SER A 8 -46.98 -15.49 -37.57
CA SER A 8 -45.95 -14.56 -38.03
C SER A 8 -45.33 -13.87 -36.81
N VAL A 9 -44.08 -14.20 -36.50
CA VAL A 9 -43.27 -13.47 -35.52
C VAL A 9 -42.73 -12.22 -36.21
N ALA A 10 -43.33 -11.07 -35.94
CA ALA A 10 -42.79 -9.77 -36.33
C ALA A 10 -41.59 -9.44 -35.42
N LEU A 11 -40.38 -9.70 -35.90
CA LEU A 11 -39.15 -9.20 -35.28
C LEU A 11 -39.16 -7.66 -35.35
N HIS A 12 -39.45 -7.01 -34.23
CA HIS A 12 -39.17 -5.58 -34.08
C HIS A 12 -37.66 -5.42 -33.94
N ALA A 13 -37.00 -5.01 -35.02
CA ALA A 13 -35.65 -4.50 -34.99
C ALA A 13 -35.66 -3.13 -34.27
N ALA A 14 -35.72 -3.16 -32.94
CA ALA A 14 -35.40 -1.99 -32.14
C ALA A 14 -33.90 -1.73 -32.33
N GLY A 15 -33.56 -0.71 -33.11
CA GLY A 15 -32.19 -0.24 -33.22
C GLY A 15 -31.67 0.09 -31.82
N LEU A 16 -30.63 -0.61 -31.39
CA LEU A 16 -29.86 -0.27 -30.19
C LEU A 16 -29.18 1.07 -30.45
N VAL A 17 -29.86 2.16 -30.10
CA VAL A 17 -29.22 3.48 -30.01
C VAL A 17 -28.32 3.40 -28.79
N ALA A 18 -27.00 3.40 -29.01
CA ALA A 18 -26.05 3.52 -27.91
C ALA A 18 -26.40 4.79 -27.11
N ALA A 19 -26.59 4.64 -25.80
CA ALA A 19 -26.78 5.80 -24.94
C ALA A 19 -25.54 6.69 -25.06
N GLY A 20 -25.70 7.88 -25.64
CA GLY A 20 -24.66 8.89 -25.65
C GLY A 20 -24.53 9.43 -24.24
N TYR A 21 -23.43 9.12 -23.57
CA TYR A 21 -23.08 9.76 -22.30
C TYR A 21 -22.31 11.03 -22.64
N PRO A 22 -22.87 12.24 -22.37
CA PRO A 22 -22.09 13.46 -22.52
C PRO A 22 -20.95 13.42 -21.50
N VAL A 23 -19.72 13.36 -21.99
CA VAL A 23 -18.52 13.55 -21.17
C VAL A 23 -18.13 15.01 -21.34
N ASP A 24 -18.06 15.75 -20.24
CA ASP A 24 -17.58 17.13 -20.28
C ASP A 24 -16.18 17.18 -20.88
N GLN A 25 -15.96 18.09 -21.83
CA GLN A 25 -14.67 18.22 -22.53
C GLN A 25 -13.56 18.80 -21.64
N SER A 26 -13.93 19.31 -20.46
CA SER A 26 -13.01 19.87 -19.48
C SER A 26 -13.28 19.27 -18.11
N ALA A 27 -12.22 18.90 -17.40
CA ALA A 27 -12.32 18.50 -16.01
C ALA A 27 -12.92 19.63 -15.16
N VAL A 28 -13.70 19.27 -14.14
CA VAL A 28 -14.19 20.25 -13.16
C VAL A 28 -13.01 20.90 -12.43
N PRO A 29 -13.07 22.19 -12.04
CA PRO A 29 -11.94 22.87 -11.40
C PRO A 29 -11.42 22.23 -10.11
N SER A 30 -12.24 21.41 -9.45
CA SER A 30 -11.89 20.67 -8.23
C SER A 30 -11.31 19.28 -8.49
N ALA A 31 -11.23 18.84 -9.75
CA ALA A 31 -10.67 17.55 -10.11
C ALA A 31 -9.14 17.60 -9.93
N GLY A 32 -8.64 16.74 -9.06
CA GLY A 32 -7.24 16.46 -8.89
C GLY A 32 -6.75 15.56 -10.02
N GLU A 33 -5.52 15.79 -10.44
CA GLU A 33 -4.81 14.96 -11.39
C GLU A 33 -4.23 13.70 -10.71
N PRO A 34 -4.58 12.48 -11.15
CA PRO A 34 -3.90 11.26 -10.73
C PRO A 34 -2.40 11.35 -11.04
N PHE A 35 -1.55 10.76 -10.19
CA PHE A 35 -0.13 10.64 -10.51
C PHE A 35 0.09 9.63 -11.64
N ASP A 36 1.27 9.72 -12.25
CA ASP A 36 1.78 8.66 -13.13
C ASP A 36 1.73 7.30 -12.42
N SER A 37 1.51 6.24 -13.21
CA SER A 37 1.24 4.89 -12.69
C SER A 37 0.27 4.89 -11.50
N PHE A 38 -0.87 5.56 -11.68
CA PHE A 38 -1.91 5.69 -10.66
C PHE A 38 -2.22 4.35 -9.97
N VAL A 39 -2.33 3.27 -10.75
CA VAL A 39 -2.36 1.91 -10.22
C VAL A 39 -0.93 1.39 -10.11
N SER A 40 -0.46 1.35 -8.87
CA SER A 40 0.83 0.85 -8.43
C SER A 40 0.63 -0.36 -7.52
N TYR A 41 1.71 -0.94 -7.01
CA TYR A 41 1.62 -2.14 -6.17
C TYR A 41 2.31 -1.96 -4.82
N SER A 42 1.81 -2.69 -3.82
CA SER A 42 2.51 -2.93 -2.58
C SER A 42 2.84 -4.41 -2.48
N ILE A 43 4.02 -4.76 -1.95
CA ILE A 43 4.45 -6.13 -1.75
C ILE A 43 4.84 -6.29 -0.28
N GLU A 44 4.35 -7.34 0.37
CA GLU A 44 4.80 -7.73 1.71
C GLU A 44 6.32 -7.84 1.76
N PHE A 45 6.94 -7.25 2.77
CA PHE A 45 8.38 -7.13 2.95
C PHE A 45 9.05 -8.51 2.92
N ALA A 46 8.43 -9.51 3.55
CA ALA A 46 8.93 -10.87 3.54
C ALA A 46 8.80 -11.59 2.19
N SER A 47 7.85 -11.18 1.36
CA SER A 47 7.62 -11.74 0.03
C SER A 47 8.45 -11.07 -1.05
N PHE A 48 9.00 -9.88 -0.80
CA PHE A 48 9.70 -9.10 -1.83
C PHE A 48 10.83 -9.88 -2.53
N PRO A 49 11.71 -10.63 -1.84
CA PRO A 49 12.73 -11.44 -2.51
C PRO A 49 12.16 -12.54 -3.42
N ASP A 50 10.97 -13.09 -3.12
CA ASP A 50 10.33 -14.09 -3.99
C ASP A 50 9.81 -13.45 -5.28
N PHE A 51 9.26 -12.24 -5.17
CA PHE A 51 8.80 -11.47 -6.33
C PHE A 51 9.97 -10.99 -7.18
N ALA A 52 11.01 -10.41 -6.58
CA ALA A 52 12.09 -9.75 -7.31
C ALA A 52 13.26 -10.69 -7.67
N GLY A 53 13.51 -11.73 -6.90
CA GLY A 53 14.74 -12.51 -6.98
C GLY A 53 15.94 -11.73 -6.43
N ASN A 54 17.14 -12.07 -6.91
CA ASN A 54 18.39 -11.40 -6.53
C ASN A 54 19.27 -11.11 -7.76
N ASN A 55 20.46 -10.54 -7.57
CA ASN A 55 21.33 -10.16 -8.69
C ASN A 55 21.75 -11.35 -9.57
N SER A 56 21.92 -12.54 -8.97
CA SER A 56 22.35 -13.76 -9.69
C SER A 56 21.19 -14.55 -10.30
N SER A 57 19.96 -14.33 -9.81
CA SER A 57 18.75 -15.01 -10.25
C SER A 57 17.57 -14.05 -10.16
N PRO A 58 17.52 -13.01 -11.02
CA PRO A 58 16.40 -12.08 -11.03
C PRO A 58 15.13 -12.79 -11.49
N ASN A 59 13.99 -12.45 -10.89
CA ASN A 59 12.71 -12.99 -11.33
C ASN A 59 12.21 -12.20 -12.56
N THR A 60 12.54 -12.73 -13.75
CA THR A 60 12.20 -12.07 -15.02
C THR A 60 10.70 -12.06 -15.28
N PHE A 61 9.94 -13.04 -14.78
CA PHE A 61 8.48 -13.07 -14.94
C PHE A 61 7.83 -11.84 -14.30
N SER A 62 8.20 -11.50 -13.06
CA SER A 62 7.69 -10.30 -12.40
C SER A 62 8.11 -9.02 -13.13
N ASN A 63 9.34 -8.96 -13.66
CA ASN A 63 9.75 -7.81 -14.47
C ASN A 63 8.92 -7.68 -15.76
N ASP A 64 8.66 -8.77 -16.48
CA ASP A 64 7.89 -8.77 -17.72
C ASP A 64 6.44 -8.31 -17.48
N LEU A 65 5.84 -8.68 -16.36
CA LEU A 65 4.53 -8.16 -15.96
C LEU A 65 4.57 -6.65 -15.71
N LEU A 66 5.59 -6.15 -15.03
CA LEU A 66 5.75 -4.72 -14.79
C LEU A 66 6.03 -3.94 -16.08
N GLU A 67 6.79 -4.51 -17.03
CA GLU A 67 7.00 -3.94 -18.37
C GLU A 67 5.69 -3.83 -19.14
N ASN A 68 4.86 -4.89 -19.15
CA ASN A 68 3.56 -4.86 -19.82
C ASN A 68 2.65 -3.75 -19.26
N LEU A 69 2.63 -3.59 -17.93
CA LEU A 69 1.90 -2.49 -17.29
C LEU A 69 2.52 -1.12 -17.61
N GLY A 70 3.85 -1.04 -17.68
CA GLY A 70 4.56 0.15 -18.12
C GLY A 70 4.22 0.57 -19.55
N HIS A 71 4.09 -0.38 -20.48
CA HIS A 71 3.65 -0.10 -21.85
C HIS A 71 2.22 0.45 -21.93
N LEU A 72 1.35 0.06 -21.00
CA LEU A 72 -0.04 0.55 -20.94
C LEU A 72 -0.16 1.92 -20.27
N MET A 73 0.62 2.17 -19.22
CA MET A 73 0.54 3.40 -18.40
C MET A 73 1.56 4.48 -18.79
N GLY A 74 2.53 4.15 -19.64
CA GLY A 74 3.65 5.03 -20.03
C GLY A 74 4.88 4.91 -19.12
N VAL A 75 4.70 4.57 -17.84
CA VAL A 75 5.78 4.28 -16.89
C VAL A 75 5.44 3.06 -16.03
N LYS A 76 6.47 2.35 -15.55
CA LYS A 76 6.27 1.16 -14.72
C LYS A 76 5.59 1.51 -13.39
N PRO A 77 4.74 0.60 -12.85
CA PRO A 77 4.21 0.73 -11.50
C PRO A 77 5.29 1.03 -10.46
N TYR A 78 4.94 1.87 -9.48
CA TYR A 78 5.78 2.09 -8.30
C TYR A 78 5.52 0.93 -7.32
N ILE A 79 6.56 0.48 -6.62
CA ILE A 79 6.47 -0.67 -5.71
C ILE A 79 6.70 -0.22 -4.27
N ARG A 80 5.68 -0.38 -3.42
CA ARG A 80 5.80 -0.17 -1.98
C ARG A 80 6.17 -1.48 -1.28
N VAL A 81 7.39 -1.58 -0.76
CA VAL A 81 7.87 -2.77 -0.03
C VAL A 81 7.63 -2.55 1.46
N GLY A 82 6.65 -3.25 2.03
CA GLY A 82 6.21 -3.00 3.39
C GLY A 82 5.24 -4.05 3.94
N GLY A 83 4.08 -3.66 4.45
CA GLY A 83 3.10 -4.59 5.04
C GLY A 83 3.49 -5.01 6.45
N ASN A 84 2.75 -5.96 7.04
CA ASN A 84 2.95 -6.35 8.44
C ASN A 84 4.36 -6.86 8.70
N THR A 85 4.92 -7.57 7.72
CA THR A 85 6.19 -8.27 7.90
C THR A 85 7.39 -7.33 8.02
N GLN A 86 7.29 -6.07 7.57
CA GLN A 86 8.35 -5.07 7.76
C GLN A 86 8.59 -4.81 9.26
N ASP A 87 7.52 -4.79 10.05
CA ASP A 87 7.57 -4.47 11.48
C ASP A 87 7.95 -5.67 12.36
N TYR A 88 8.22 -6.83 11.75
CA TYR A 88 8.75 -8.01 12.43
C TYR A 88 10.21 -8.31 12.05
N ALA A 89 10.73 -7.68 11.00
CA ALA A 89 12.06 -7.96 10.47
C ALA A 89 13.16 -7.37 11.34
N LEU A 90 14.12 -8.22 11.73
CA LEU A 90 15.39 -7.81 12.33
C LEU A 90 16.53 -8.04 11.33
N TYR A 91 17.58 -7.22 11.41
CA TYR A 91 18.75 -7.38 10.56
C TYR A 91 19.80 -8.31 11.17
N ASN A 92 20.39 -9.18 10.35
CA ASN A 92 21.51 -10.04 10.71
C ASN A 92 22.57 -9.99 9.61
N ALA A 93 23.67 -9.27 9.87
CA ALA A 93 24.77 -9.09 8.92
C ALA A 93 25.45 -10.40 8.49
N SER A 94 25.37 -11.45 9.31
CA SER A 94 25.98 -12.76 9.04
C SER A 94 25.02 -13.74 8.34
N LEU A 95 23.78 -13.34 8.05
CA LEU A 95 22.81 -14.20 7.38
C LEU A 95 23.23 -14.39 5.91
N PRO A 96 23.50 -15.63 5.44
CA PRO A 96 24.07 -15.84 4.11
C PRO A 96 23.02 -15.80 2.98
N TYR A 97 21.78 -15.47 3.29
CA TYR A 97 20.66 -15.39 2.35
C TYR A 97 19.76 -14.21 2.70
N ALA A 98 18.89 -13.83 1.76
CA ALA A 98 18.11 -12.59 1.83
C ALA A 98 17.22 -12.53 3.07
N LEU A 99 16.50 -13.62 3.36
CA LEU A 99 15.51 -13.65 4.43
C LEU A 99 15.39 -15.03 5.06
N ASN A 100 15.37 -15.08 6.39
CA ASN A 100 14.93 -16.23 7.19
C ASN A 100 13.61 -15.90 7.87
N GLY A 101 12.52 -16.55 7.46
CA GLY A 101 11.19 -16.35 8.02
C GLY A 101 10.67 -17.61 8.70
N THR A 102 10.19 -17.48 9.93
CA THR A 102 9.47 -18.56 10.64
C THR A 102 7.99 -18.21 10.75
N VAL A 103 7.13 -19.10 10.27
CA VAL A 103 5.67 -19.01 10.38
C VAL A 103 5.24 -19.55 11.75
N ASP A 104 4.46 -18.74 12.47
CA ASP A 104 3.72 -19.17 13.65
C ASP A 104 2.23 -19.17 13.31
N PRO A 105 1.63 -20.35 13.04
CA PRO A 105 0.22 -20.44 12.65
C PRO A 105 -0.77 -19.91 13.68
N LYS A 106 -0.36 -19.72 14.94
CA LYS A 106 -1.22 -19.10 15.97
C LYS A 106 -1.32 -17.60 15.80
N ARG A 107 -0.31 -16.97 15.19
CA ARG A 107 -0.29 -15.54 14.89
C ARG A 107 -0.75 -15.28 13.46
N SER A 108 -0.14 -15.96 12.49
CA SER A 108 -0.51 -15.89 11.07
C SER A 108 -0.13 -17.21 10.39
N PRO A 109 -1.06 -17.88 9.69
CA PRO A 109 -0.74 -19.06 8.90
C PRO A 109 -0.14 -18.70 7.52
N ASP A 110 -0.27 -17.44 7.09
CA ASP A 110 -0.04 -17.06 5.69
C ASP A 110 1.35 -16.42 5.45
N TYR A 111 2.00 -15.88 6.49
CA TYR A 111 3.31 -15.24 6.39
C TYR A 111 4.14 -15.38 7.69
N PRO A 112 5.48 -15.26 7.62
CA PRO A 112 6.33 -15.37 8.80
C PRO A 112 6.13 -14.20 9.78
N THR A 113 6.20 -14.50 11.07
CA THR A 113 6.06 -13.48 12.14
C THR A 113 7.30 -13.37 13.02
N THR A 114 8.32 -14.17 12.72
CA THR A 114 9.71 -14.02 13.19
C THR A 114 10.59 -13.99 11.96
N ILE A 115 11.25 -12.85 11.71
CA ILE A 115 11.95 -12.59 10.45
C ILE A 115 13.34 -12.04 10.74
N HIS A 116 14.34 -12.60 10.05
CA HIS A 116 15.66 -12.00 9.94
C HIS A 116 15.98 -11.73 8.47
N ILE A 117 16.51 -10.57 8.15
CA ILE A 117 17.03 -10.24 6.82
C ILE A 117 18.55 -10.12 6.83
N GLY A 118 19.16 -10.56 5.73
CA GLY A 118 20.60 -10.47 5.49
C GLY A 118 20.95 -9.39 4.47
N PRO A 119 22.25 -9.13 4.24
CA PRO A 119 22.70 -8.14 3.26
C PRO A 119 22.12 -8.37 1.85
N SER A 120 21.92 -9.62 1.43
CA SER A 120 21.41 -9.95 0.09
C SER A 120 19.92 -9.67 -0.10
N TYR A 121 19.17 -9.31 0.96
CA TYR A 121 17.78 -8.84 0.82
C TYR A 121 17.69 -7.65 -0.14
N PHE A 122 18.63 -6.72 0.00
CA PHE A 122 18.63 -5.46 -0.74
C PHE A 122 19.03 -5.62 -2.22
N GLU A 123 19.53 -6.78 -2.65
CA GLU A 123 19.79 -7.07 -4.06
C GLU A 123 18.50 -7.07 -4.88
N SER A 124 17.37 -7.42 -4.26
CA SER A 124 16.04 -7.43 -4.88
C SER A 124 15.67 -6.08 -5.53
N TYR A 125 16.19 -4.96 -5.01
CA TYR A 125 15.96 -3.63 -5.58
C TYR A 125 16.64 -3.40 -6.93
N ASN A 126 17.60 -4.25 -7.32
CA ASN A 126 18.34 -4.11 -8.57
C ASN A 126 17.80 -4.97 -9.71
N THR A 127 16.80 -5.83 -9.45
CA THR A 127 16.36 -6.83 -10.42
C THR A 127 15.30 -6.33 -11.39
N TRP A 128 14.66 -5.19 -11.10
CA TRP A 128 13.63 -4.58 -11.94
C TRP A 128 14.07 -3.20 -12.45
N PRO A 129 14.61 -3.11 -13.67
CA PRO A 129 15.02 -1.84 -14.27
C PRO A 129 13.87 -0.84 -14.33
N ASN A 130 14.17 0.45 -14.11
CA ASN A 130 13.23 1.57 -14.20
C ASN A 130 12.01 1.49 -13.25
N VAL A 131 12.07 0.66 -12.21
CA VAL A 131 11.07 0.65 -11.14
C VAL A 131 11.51 1.58 -10.02
N LYS A 132 10.54 2.36 -9.51
CA LYS A 132 10.68 3.20 -8.33
C LYS A 132 10.09 2.47 -7.11
N PHE A 133 10.80 2.49 -5.99
CA PHE A 133 10.47 1.73 -4.79
C PHE A 133 10.35 2.61 -3.55
N SER A 134 9.38 2.31 -2.69
CA SER A 134 9.50 2.68 -1.28
C SER A 134 10.04 1.53 -0.45
N HIS A 135 10.70 1.87 0.65
CA HIS A 135 11.18 0.92 1.64
C HIS A 135 10.59 1.23 3.01
N GLY A 136 9.90 0.25 3.58
CA GLY A 136 9.38 0.28 4.93
C GLY A 136 10.40 -0.12 5.99
N PHE A 137 10.74 0.82 6.87
CA PHE A 137 11.53 0.58 8.07
C PHE A 137 10.66 0.08 9.24
N ASN A 138 11.26 -0.70 10.14
CA ASN A 138 10.57 -1.35 11.26
C ASN A 138 10.32 -0.39 12.45
N LEU A 139 9.12 0.22 12.55
CA LEU A 139 8.70 0.98 13.73
C LEU A 139 8.16 0.07 14.83
N GLY A 140 7.51 -1.03 14.45
CA GLY A 140 6.89 -1.99 15.37
C GLY A 140 7.87 -2.45 16.45
N LEU A 141 9.07 -2.89 16.07
CA LEU A 141 10.17 -3.20 16.99
C LEU A 141 11.08 -1.99 17.23
N GLY A 142 11.37 -1.18 16.20
CA GLY A 142 12.33 -0.07 16.30
C GLY A 142 11.94 1.03 17.29
N GLY A 143 10.64 1.35 17.38
CA GLY A 143 10.12 2.27 18.38
C GLY A 143 9.95 1.65 19.78
N ASN A 144 10.29 0.37 19.97
CA ASN A 144 9.94 -0.38 21.19
C ASN A 144 11.13 -1.03 21.91
N ASN A 145 12.15 -1.48 21.17
CA ASN A 145 13.28 -2.19 21.73
C ASN A 145 14.59 -1.91 20.98
N SER A 146 15.72 -2.22 21.63
CA SER A 146 17.05 -1.93 21.11
C SER A 146 17.42 -2.74 19.86
N ALA A 147 16.94 -3.97 19.71
CA ALA A 147 17.23 -4.80 18.54
C ALA A 147 16.57 -4.24 17.27
N GLY A 148 15.32 -3.77 17.39
CA GLY A 148 14.64 -3.07 16.30
C GLY A 148 15.30 -1.73 15.98
N TRP A 149 15.71 -0.96 17.01
CA TRP A 149 16.42 0.29 16.79
C TRP A 149 17.76 0.07 16.08
N GLN A 150 18.52 -0.95 16.49
CA GLN A 150 19.76 -1.30 15.82
C GLN A 150 19.52 -1.77 14.38
N THR A 151 18.43 -2.50 14.13
CA THR A 151 18.02 -2.87 12.76
C THR A 151 17.78 -1.65 11.89
N LEU A 152 17.17 -0.58 12.42
CA LEU A 152 17.01 0.69 11.70
C LEU A 152 18.38 1.29 11.33
N VAL A 153 19.25 1.45 12.33
CA VAL A 153 20.59 2.05 12.16
C VAL A 153 21.43 1.27 11.15
N ASP A 154 21.37 -0.06 11.20
CA ASP A 154 22.17 -0.92 10.35
C ASP A 154 21.65 -1.00 8.91
N THR A 155 20.33 -0.87 8.69
CA THR A 155 19.73 -1.08 7.36
C THR A 155 19.62 0.18 6.52
N VAL A 156 19.48 1.38 7.11
CA VAL A 156 19.49 2.64 6.35
C VAL A 156 20.68 2.74 5.37
N PRO A 157 21.96 2.54 5.78
CA PRO A 157 23.09 2.61 4.86
C PRO A 157 23.07 1.55 3.75
N LEU A 158 22.41 0.41 3.97
CA LEU A 158 22.33 -0.67 2.98
C LEU A 158 21.27 -0.35 1.93
N VAL A 159 20.07 0.02 2.37
CA VAL A 159 18.96 0.32 1.47
C VAL A 159 19.19 1.61 0.68
N CYS A 160 19.79 2.65 1.30
CA CYS A 160 20.04 3.90 0.60
C CYS A 160 21.02 3.71 -0.57
N LYS A 161 22.05 2.86 -0.39
CA LYS A 161 22.95 2.46 -1.48
C LYS A 161 22.26 1.59 -2.53
N ALA A 162 21.40 0.66 -2.10
CA ALA A 162 20.70 -0.22 -3.01
C ALA A 162 19.72 0.54 -3.90
N LEU A 163 18.99 1.52 -3.36
CA LEU A 163 18.04 2.33 -4.12
C LEU A 163 18.75 3.39 -4.96
N GLY A 164 19.54 4.26 -4.33
CA GLY A 164 20.04 5.49 -4.95
C GLY A 164 18.90 6.39 -5.47
N HIS A 165 19.29 7.47 -6.17
CA HIS A 165 18.36 8.45 -6.76
C HIS A 165 17.38 7.82 -7.75
N ASP A 166 17.91 6.89 -8.57
CA ASP A 166 17.18 6.35 -9.71
C ASP A 166 16.05 5.43 -9.31
N LYS A 167 16.13 4.78 -8.13
CA LYS A 167 15.13 3.80 -7.71
C LYS A 167 14.34 4.22 -6.48
N LEU A 168 14.79 5.21 -5.71
CA LEU A 168 14.00 5.71 -4.59
C LEU A 168 12.73 6.42 -5.08
N TYR A 169 11.58 5.98 -4.58
CA TYR A 169 10.31 6.68 -4.64
C TYR A 169 10.09 7.51 -3.38
N MET A 170 10.15 6.85 -2.22
CA MET A 170 9.86 7.46 -0.92
C MET A 170 10.31 6.53 0.21
N TRP A 171 10.59 7.07 1.39
CA TRP A 171 10.78 6.26 2.59
C TRP A 171 9.44 5.96 3.27
N GLU A 172 9.39 4.89 4.06
CA GLU A 172 8.25 4.55 4.92
C GLU A 172 8.81 4.05 6.26
N TYR A 173 8.11 4.28 7.35
CA TYR A 173 8.50 3.75 8.66
C TYR A 173 7.23 3.31 9.40
N GLY A 174 7.19 2.06 9.86
CA GLY A 174 5.98 1.47 10.41
C GLY A 174 4.87 1.18 9.38
N ASN A 175 4.08 0.16 9.68
CA ASN A 175 2.94 -0.28 8.91
C ASN A 175 1.79 -0.47 9.88
N GLU A 176 0.65 0.19 9.62
CA GLU A 176 -0.56 0.09 10.44
C GLU A 176 -0.32 0.34 11.93
N PRO A 177 0.37 1.43 12.32
CA PRO A 177 0.63 1.75 13.72
C PRO A 177 -0.67 1.98 14.52
N ASP A 178 -1.78 2.29 13.84
CA ASP A 178 -3.14 2.34 14.39
C ASP A 178 -3.69 0.97 14.85
N LEU A 179 -3.00 -0.13 14.52
CA LEU A 179 -3.30 -1.49 14.98
C LEU A 179 -2.28 -2.05 15.98
N PHE A 180 -1.21 -1.33 16.33
CA PHE A 180 -0.12 -1.89 17.15
C PHE A 180 -0.53 -2.40 18.54
N SER A 181 -1.61 -1.88 19.11
CA SER A 181 -2.16 -2.37 20.39
C SER A 181 -3.30 -3.37 20.25
N THR A 182 -3.77 -3.64 19.03
CA THR A 182 -5.00 -4.42 18.76
C THR A 182 -4.83 -5.50 17.70
N SER A 183 -3.67 -5.61 17.05
CA SER A 183 -3.41 -6.57 15.98
C SER A 183 -3.65 -8.00 16.46
N ALA A 184 -4.41 -8.76 15.67
CA ALA A 184 -4.66 -10.18 15.90
C ALA A 184 -3.38 -11.02 15.70
N GLN A 185 -2.43 -10.51 14.91
CA GLN A 185 -1.14 -11.16 14.65
C GLN A 185 -0.12 -10.93 15.76
N GLY A 186 -0.51 -10.30 16.87
CA GLY A 186 0.34 -10.06 18.03
C GLY A 186 0.59 -8.56 18.21
N PRO A 187 -0.01 -7.92 19.23
CA PRO A 187 0.20 -6.50 19.47
C PRO A 187 1.66 -6.23 19.87
N VAL A 188 2.23 -5.17 19.31
CA VAL A 188 3.59 -4.69 19.59
C VAL A 188 3.60 -3.46 20.51
N ARG A 189 2.42 -2.97 20.92
CA ARG A 189 2.23 -1.88 21.89
C ARG A 189 1.20 -2.27 22.94
N PRO A 190 1.27 -1.69 24.15
CA PRO A 190 0.26 -1.90 25.19
C PRO A 190 -1.08 -1.22 24.85
N PRO A 191 -2.18 -1.56 25.52
CA PRO A 191 -3.50 -0.93 25.32
C PRO A 191 -3.53 0.60 25.53
N SER A 192 -2.56 1.16 26.24
CA SER A 192 -2.38 2.61 26.46
C SER A 192 -1.84 3.36 25.24
N TRP A 193 -1.54 2.66 24.13
CA TRP A 193 -1.11 3.25 22.88
C TRP A 193 -2.07 4.34 22.38
N ASN A 194 -1.51 5.48 22.01
CA ASN A 194 -2.22 6.70 21.61
C ASN A 194 -1.39 7.53 20.62
N GLU A 195 -2.01 8.57 20.08
CA GLU A 195 -1.46 9.41 19.01
C GLU A 195 -0.19 10.11 19.44
N SER A 196 -0.14 10.71 20.62
CA SER A 196 1.04 11.45 21.08
C SER A 196 2.26 10.54 21.25
N THR A 197 2.05 9.30 21.73
CA THR A 197 3.14 8.32 21.84
C THR A 197 3.60 7.85 20.47
N TYR A 198 2.66 7.63 19.53
CA TYR A 198 3.00 7.32 18.15
C TYR A 198 3.80 8.45 17.49
N VAL A 199 3.36 9.70 17.63
CA VAL A 199 4.03 10.87 17.07
C VAL A 199 5.45 11.01 17.61
N ALA A 200 5.65 10.83 18.91
CA ALA A 200 6.98 10.86 19.51
C ALA A 200 7.90 9.77 18.92
N GLN A 201 7.41 8.54 18.74
CA GLN A 201 8.20 7.45 18.14
C GLN A 201 8.45 7.67 16.65
N TRP A 202 7.47 8.23 15.92
CA TRP A 202 7.59 8.59 14.52
C TRP A 202 8.70 9.60 14.29
N LEU A 203 8.65 10.71 15.02
CA LEU A 203 9.64 11.78 14.93
C LEU A 203 11.03 11.30 15.33
N ASN A 204 11.13 10.49 16.40
CA ASN A 204 12.43 9.96 16.82
C ASN A 204 13.07 9.08 15.74
N GLY A 205 12.33 8.14 15.15
CA GLY A 205 12.88 7.25 14.13
C GLY A 205 13.11 7.94 12.78
N THR A 206 12.22 8.84 12.33
CA THR A 206 12.41 9.57 11.06
C THR A 206 13.61 10.52 11.10
N ARG A 207 13.90 11.12 12.27
CA ARG A 207 15.12 11.90 12.50
C ARG A 207 16.38 11.04 12.51
N GLU A 208 16.32 9.85 13.10
CA GLU A 208 17.43 8.89 13.03
C GLU A 208 17.71 8.45 11.59
N ILE A 209 16.66 8.12 10.82
CA ILE A 209 16.77 7.81 9.39
C ILE A 209 17.47 8.95 8.66
N LYS A 210 17.04 10.21 8.91
CA LYS A 210 17.68 11.39 8.32
C LYS A 210 19.17 11.46 8.65
N ALA A 211 19.54 11.28 9.93
CA ALA A 211 20.92 11.32 10.38
C ALA A 211 21.78 10.23 9.71
N GLN A 212 21.24 9.03 9.52
CA GLN A 212 21.94 7.94 8.82
C GLN A 212 22.08 8.23 7.31
N LEU A 213 21.05 8.81 6.67
CA LEU A 213 21.14 9.25 5.27
C LEU A 213 22.20 10.33 5.08
N GLN A 214 22.21 11.36 5.92
CA GLN A 214 23.25 12.40 5.91
C GLN A 214 24.67 11.84 6.00
N LYS A 215 24.85 10.78 6.79
CA LYS A 215 26.15 10.16 7.00
C LYS A 215 26.59 9.27 5.84
N TYR A 216 25.68 8.49 5.25
CA TYR A 216 26.05 7.40 4.34
C TYR A 216 25.59 7.58 2.89
N CYS A 217 24.55 8.39 2.67
CA CYS A 217 23.96 8.69 1.38
C CYS A 217 23.49 10.16 1.34
N PRO A 218 24.40 11.14 1.53
CA PRO A 218 24.02 12.56 1.70
C PRO A 218 23.25 13.12 0.51
N ASP A 219 23.45 12.57 -0.68
CA ASP A 219 22.75 13.01 -1.88
C ASP A 219 21.23 12.73 -1.77
N LEU A 220 20.81 11.69 -1.04
CA LEU A 220 19.41 11.35 -0.77
C LEU A 220 18.79 12.12 0.41
N ASP A 221 19.55 13.02 1.06
CA ASP A 221 19.04 13.95 2.09
C ASP A 221 18.59 15.30 1.50
N SER A 222 18.56 15.44 0.18
CA SER A 222 18.09 16.66 -0.45
C SER A 222 16.59 16.87 -0.20
N GLU A 223 16.14 18.13 -0.08
CA GLU A 223 14.71 18.47 0.13
C GLU A 223 13.76 17.92 -0.95
N LEU A 224 14.30 17.61 -2.14
CA LEU A 224 13.56 17.05 -3.27
C LEU A 224 13.36 15.52 -3.15
N GLU A 225 14.26 14.83 -2.45
CA GLU A 225 14.29 13.36 -2.42
C GLU A 225 13.99 12.78 -1.05
N TYR A 226 14.35 13.50 0.01
CA TYR A 226 14.04 13.11 1.37
C TYR A 226 12.55 13.35 1.68
N GLY A 227 11.86 12.25 1.95
CA GLY A 227 10.47 12.30 2.33
C GLY A 227 9.92 10.95 2.72
N PHE A 228 8.79 10.99 3.40
CA PHE A 228 8.03 9.80 3.77
C PHE A 228 6.68 9.76 3.05
N LEU A 229 6.30 8.56 2.66
CA LEU A 229 4.90 8.19 2.58
C LEU A 229 4.53 7.69 3.98
N GLY A 230 3.52 8.30 4.56
CA GLY A 230 3.10 8.04 5.92
C GLY A 230 1.70 8.58 6.14
N LEU A 231 0.88 8.02 7.01
CA LEU A 231 1.28 7.27 8.20
C LEU A 231 1.08 5.75 8.06
N SER A 232 0.60 5.32 6.89
CA SER A 232 0.29 3.91 6.58
C SER A 232 -0.69 3.30 7.59
N PHE A 233 -1.71 4.07 7.99
CA PHE A 233 -2.76 3.59 8.89
C PHE A 233 -3.62 2.55 8.17
N ALA A 234 -4.02 1.48 8.86
CA ALA A 234 -4.84 0.40 8.33
C ALA A 234 -6.23 0.87 7.86
N GLY A 235 -6.71 2.00 8.40
CA GLY A 235 -7.93 2.66 7.96
C GLY A 235 -8.43 3.70 8.96
N THR A 236 -9.58 4.31 8.66
CA THR A 236 -10.14 5.45 9.42
C THR A 236 -10.80 5.05 10.76
N GLY A 237 -11.06 3.75 10.94
CA GLY A 237 -11.84 3.18 12.04
C GLY A 237 -11.04 2.78 13.28
N ASN A 238 -9.71 2.76 13.23
CA ASN A 238 -8.88 2.07 14.23
C ASN A 238 -8.51 2.91 15.46
N LYS A 239 -7.60 2.38 16.30
CA LYS A 239 -7.28 2.94 17.62
C LYS A 239 -6.72 4.36 17.54
N LEU A 240 -5.83 4.61 16.59
CA LEU A 240 -5.28 5.95 16.33
C LEU A 240 -6.09 6.65 15.25
N LYS A 241 -6.24 7.96 15.37
CA LYS A 241 -6.89 8.81 14.36
C LYS A 241 -5.91 9.74 13.72
N ALA A 242 -5.82 9.72 12.39
CA ALA A 242 -4.85 10.57 11.67
C ALA A 242 -5.04 12.07 12.00
N PRO A 243 -6.26 12.65 12.04
CA PRO A 243 -6.41 14.06 12.42
C PRO A 243 -5.84 14.41 13.80
N LEU A 244 -5.86 13.47 14.76
CA LEU A 244 -5.28 13.68 16.09
C LEU A 244 -3.75 13.61 16.07
N THR A 245 -3.14 12.75 15.25
CA THR A 245 -1.67 12.78 15.07
C THR A 245 -1.21 14.08 14.40
N TRP A 246 -2.01 14.63 13.48
CA TRP A 246 -1.76 15.95 12.88
C TRP A 246 -1.86 17.08 13.90
N GLN A 247 -2.82 17.03 14.82
CA GLN A 247 -2.90 17.98 15.96
C GLN A 247 -1.68 17.87 16.89
N ASP A 248 -1.19 16.65 17.09
CA ASP A 248 0.03 16.35 17.86
C ASP A 248 1.32 16.65 17.08
N ALA A 249 1.22 17.32 15.93
CA ALA A 249 2.33 17.79 15.11
C ALA A 249 3.21 16.67 14.49
N ILE A 250 2.57 15.57 14.05
CA ILE A 250 3.24 14.47 13.33
C ILE A 250 4.12 14.93 12.16
N ASN A 251 3.73 16.02 11.49
CA ASN A 251 4.43 16.58 10.33
C ASN A 251 5.21 17.88 10.66
N GLN A 252 5.65 18.06 11.91
CA GLN A 252 6.39 19.27 12.30
C GLN A 252 7.72 19.43 11.54
N ASP A 253 8.36 18.33 11.16
CA ASP A 253 9.61 18.33 10.37
C ASP A 253 9.36 18.48 8.86
N LYS A 254 8.08 18.60 8.43
CA LYS A 254 7.64 18.79 7.03
C LYS A 254 8.25 17.79 6.04
N ASN A 255 8.46 16.57 6.52
CA ASN A 255 9.07 15.46 5.78
C ASN A 255 8.07 14.39 5.33
N ILE A 256 6.77 14.49 5.69
CA ILE A 256 5.74 13.69 5.03
C ILE A 256 5.46 14.35 3.68
N LYS A 257 5.67 13.61 2.59
CA LYS A 257 5.45 14.08 1.21
C LYS A 257 4.23 13.43 0.56
N LEU A 258 3.74 12.34 1.14
CA LEU A 258 2.52 11.65 0.72
C LEU A 258 1.77 11.18 1.97
N PHE A 259 0.50 11.58 2.11
CA PHE A 259 -0.35 11.06 3.16
C PHE A 259 -0.86 9.67 2.75
N SER A 260 -0.25 8.63 3.31
CA SER A 260 -0.57 7.23 3.07
C SER A 260 -1.57 6.70 4.09
N THR A 261 -2.67 6.13 3.60
CA THR A 261 -3.64 5.33 4.37
C THR A 261 -3.89 4.02 3.63
N HIS A 262 -4.42 3.01 4.32
CA HIS A 262 -4.77 1.72 3.73
C HIS A 262 -6.27 1.55 3.60
N ASN A 263 -6.69 0.69 2.67
CA ASN A 263 -8.09 0.37 2.52
C ASN A 263 -8.28 -1.09 2.13
N TYR A 264 -9.22 -1.77 2.78
CA TYR A 264 -9.77 -3.03 2.29
C TYR A 264 -11.29 -2.93 2.44
N ILE A 265 -12.05 -3.32 1.41
CA ILE A 265 -13.52 -3.13 1.40
C ILE A 265 -14.18 -3.86 2.57
N SER A 266 -13.64 -5.03 2.92
CA SER A 266 -14.05 -5.81 4.08
C SER A 266 -12.98 -6.85 4.44
N GLY A 267 -13.31 -7.74 5.38
CA GLY A 267 -12.46 -8.86 5.77
C GLY A 267 -12.81 -10.15 5.05
N ALA A 268 -11.82 -10.97 4.75
CA ALA A 268 -12.02 -12.28 4.14
C ALA A 268 -13.00 -13.16 4.95
N THR A 269 -12.97 -13.04 6.28
CA THR A 269 -13.80 -13.81 7.22
C THR A 269 -15.01 -13.05 7.74
N SER A 270 -15.26 -11.82 7.28
CA SER A 270 -16.38 -11.01 7.73
C SER A 270 -17.73 -11.68 7.35
N PRO A 271 -18.66 -11.85 8.29
CA PRO A 271 -19.97 -12.43 7.99
C PRO A 271 -20.70 -11.64 6.89
N GLY A 272 -21.26 -12.36 5.91
CA GLY A 272 -22.06 -11.75 4.83
C GLY A 272 -21.27 -11.15 3.67
N VAL A 273 -19.93 -11.24 3.65
CA VAL A 273 -19.13 -10.79 2.51
C VAL A 273 -19.44 -11.61 1.25
N THR A 274 -19.78 -10.92 0.15
CA THR A 274 -20.13 -11.53 -1.14
C THR A 274 -19.67 -10.66 -2.31
N LEU A 275 -19.65 -11.22 -3.53
CA LEU A 275 -19.41 -10.41 -4.73
C LEU A 275 -20.47 -9.31 -4.87
N GLN A 276 -21.75 -9.69 -5.02
CA GLN A 276 -22.84 -8.74 -5.29
C GLN A 276 -23.06 -7.73 -4.16
N GLY A 277 -23.01 -8.17 -2.90
CA GLY A 277 -23.32 -7.31 -1.75
C GLY A 277 -22.16 -6.42 -1.34
N THR A 278 -20.92 -6.78 -1.69
CA THR A 278 -19.71 -6.13 -1.17
C THR A 278 -18.80 -5.61 -2.29
N LEU A 279 -18.16 -6.49 -3.07
CA LEU A 279 -17.13 -6.07 -4.04
C LEU A 279 -17.74 -5.44 -5.30
N MET A 280 -18.80 -6.01 -5.86
CA MET A 280 -19.50 -5.51 -7.06
C MET A 280 -20.65 -4.55 -6.69
N ASN A 281 -20.48 -3.78 -5.62
CA ASN A 281 -21.47 -2.83 -5.14
C ASN A 281 -20.85 -1.43 -5.05
N HIS A 282 -21.12 -0.59 -6.06
CA HIS A 282 -20.57 0.76 -6.14
C HIS A 282 -20.84 1.60 -4.88
N THR A 283 -22.03 1.49 -4.28
CA THR A 283 -22.35 2.20 -3.04
C THR A 283 -21.43 1.81 -1.88
N VAL A 284 -20.98 0.54 -1.84
CA VAL A 284 -20.01 0.07 -0.84
C VAL A 284 -18.62 0.61 -1.15
N THR A 285 -18.20 0.59 -2.42
CA THR A 285 -16.95 1.23 -2.89
C THR A 285 -16.91 2.70 -2.47
N MET A 286 -17.95 3.47 -2.82
CA MET A 286 -18.05 4.90 -2.49
C MET A 286 -17.91 5.12 -0.98
N ARG A 287 -18.71 4.41 -0.18
CA ARG A 287 -18.67 4.56 1.29
C ARG A 287 -17.29 4.27 1.87
N SER A 288 -16.59 3.25 1.35
CA SER A 288 -15.24 2.90 1.79
C SER A 288 -14.28 4.04 1.52
N VAL A 289 -14.22 4.52 0.27
CA VAL A 289 -13.30 5.59 -0.16
C VAL A 289 -13.66 6.94 0.48
N ASP A 290 -14.94 7.30 0.54
CA ASP A 290 -15.42 8.57 1.12
C ASP A 290 -15.07 8.71 2.60
N SER A 291 -14.92 7.60 3.32
CA SER A 291 -14.46 7.62 4.71
C SER A 291 -13.06 8.22 4.84
N HIS A 292 -12.17 7.92 3.88
CA HIS A 292 -10.81 8.46 3.82
C HIS A 292 -10.80 9.92 3.40
N ILE A 293 -11.65 10.30 2.45
CA ILE A 293 -11.83 11.71 2.07
C ILE A 293 -12.34 12.55 3.26
N THR A 294 -13.28 12.00 4.02
CA THR A 294 -13.80 12.64 5.23
C THR A 294 -12.73 12.82 6.29
N GLU A 295 -11.85 11.83 6.50
CA GLU A 295 -10.73 11.95 7.43
C GLU A 295 -9.69 12.97 6.93
N TYR A 296 -9.34 12.93 5.65
CA TYR A 296 -8.38 13.84 5.03
C TYR A 296 -8.84 15.30 5.05
N ASN A 297 -10.13 15.57 4.86
CA ASN A 297 -10.67 16.93 5.01
C ASN A 297 -10.49 17.50 6.44
N LYS A 298 -10.49 16.64 7.47
CA LYS A 298 -10.18 17.08 8.84
C LYS A 298 -8.70 17.41 9.01
N ILE A 299 -7.82 16.67 8.33
CA ILE A 299 -6.38 16.97 8.28
C ILE A 299 -6.14 18.30 7.57
N LEU A 300 -6.77 18.54 6.41
CA LEU A 300 -6.66 19.80 5.68
C LEU A 300 -7.14 21.02 6.48
N ALA A 301 -8.10 20.83 7.40
CA ALA A 301 -8.53 21.88 8.32
C ALA A 301 -7.47 22.22 9.39
N ILE A 302 -6.55 21.30 9.69
CA ILE A 302 -5.44 21.47 10.65
C ILE A 302 -4.18 21.98 9.93
N ASP A 303 -3.82 21.35 8.81
CA ASP A 303 -2.72 21.74 7.94
C ASP A 303 -3.24 21.89 6.49
N PRO A 304 -3.56 23.12 6.04
CA PRO A 304 -4.01 23.36 4.67
C PRO A 304 -2.98 22.98 3.59
N ALA A 305 -1.71 22.78 3.98
CA ALA A 305 -0.64 22.30 3.12
C ALA A 305 -0.38 20.79 3.30
N ALA A 306 -1.33 20.04 3.85
CA ALA A 306 -1.19 18.60 4.02
C ALA A 306 -0.85 17.91 2.68
N PRO A 307 0.08 16.94 2.67
CA PRO A 307 0.50 16.28 1.46
C PRO A 307 -0.64 15.52 0.78
N PRO A 308 -0.50 15.21 -0.52
CA PRO A 308 -1.54 14.50 -1.26
C PRO A 308 -1.84 13.12 -0.66
N LEU A 309 -3.13 12.77 -0.65
CA LEU A 309 -3.62 11.49 -0.14
C LEU A 309 -3.44 10.37 -1.18
N ILE A 310 -2.92 9.23 -0.72
CA ILE A 310 -2.77 7.98 -1.51
C ILE A 310 -3.27 6.77 -0.71
N PHE A 311 -3.63 5.70 -1.42
CA PHE A 311 -3.71 4.38 -0.80
C PHE A 311 -2.35 3.70 -0.89
N GLY A 312 -1.58 3.67 0.20
CA GLY A 312 -0.26 3.02 0.26
C GLY A 312 -0.32 1.49 0.33
N GLU A 313 -1.48 0.97 0.73
CA GLU A 313 -1.81 -0.45 0.66
C GLU A 313 -3.32 -0.62 0.51
N THR A 314 -3.76 -1.42 -0.44
CA THR A 314 -5.17 -1.79 -0.56
C THR A 314 -5.34 -3.07 -1.35
N ASN A 315 -6.40 -3.82 -1.06
CA ASN A 315 -6.91 -4.83 -1.97
C ASN A 315 -8.40 -5.07 -1.68
N SER A 316 -9.00 -6.07 -2.32
CA SER A 316 -10.41 -6.41 -2.18
C SER A 316 -10.80 -6.68 -0.72
N LEU A 317 -10.16 -7.66 -0.08
CA LEU A 317 -10.47 -8.08 1.29
C LEU A 317 -9.20 -8.27 2.13
N TYR A 318 -9.17 -7.76 3.36
CA TYR A 318 -8.05 -8.00 4.29
C TYR A 318 -8.04 -9.45 4.78
N ASN A 319 -6.98 -9.86 5.48
CA ASN A 319 -6.65 -11.26 5.76
C ASN A 319 -6.41 -12.08 4.49
N GLN A 320 -5.54 -11.52 3.63
CA GLN A 320 -4.98 -12.15 2.44
C GLN A 320 -5.98 -12.37 1.29
N GLY A 321 -7.21 -11.90 1.40
CA GLY A 321 -8.26 -12.18 0.43
C GLY A 321 -8.96 -13.52 0.67
N ARG A 322 -9.98 -13.78 -0.15
CA ARG A 322 -10.84 -14.97 -0.03
C ARG A 322 -11.03 -15.65 -1.39
N PRO A 323 -10.72 -16.96 -1.51
CA PRO A 323 -10.95 -17.70 -2.73
C PRO A 323 -12.45 -17.71 -3.10
N GLY A 324 -12.73 -17.54 -4.39
CA GLY A 324 -14.10 -17.39 -4.89
C GLY A 324 -14.68 -15.99 -4.73
N LEU A 325 -13.96 -15.06 -4.11
CA LEU A 325 -14.29 -13.63 -4.09
C LEU A 325 -13.13 -12.80 -4.67
N SER A 326 -11.99 -12.76 -3.98
CA SER A 326 -10.82 -11.93 -4.30
C SER A 326 -10.10 -12.34 -5.59
N ASN A 327 -10.08 -13.64 -5.90
CA ASN A 327 -9.45 -14.20 -7.09
C ASN A 327 -10.43 -14.50 -8.23
N THR A 328 -11.43 -13.64 -8.42
CA THR A 328 -12.48 -13.81 -9.44
C THR A 328 -12.54 -12.65 -10.41
N PHE A 329 -13.21 -12.86 -11.55
CA PHE A 329 -13.54 -11.76 -12.47
C PHE A 329 -14.39 -10.66 -11.80
N GLY A 330 -15.22 -11.02 -10.80
CA GLY A 330 -15.97 -10.03 -10.02
C GLY A 330 -15.08 -9.08 -9.24
N ALA A 331 -13.95 -9.55 -8.69
CA ALA A 331 -12.95 -8.70 -8.07
C ALA A 331 -12.19 -7.84 -9.10
N ALA A 332 -12.01 -8.31 -10.34
CA ALA A 332 -11.44 -7.46 -11.40
C ALA A 332 -12.36 -6.28 -11.73
N LEU A 333 -13.69 -6.50 -11.80
CA LEU A 333 -14.68 -5.43 -11.99
C LEU A 333 -14.70 -4.45 -10.81
N TRP A 334 -14.62 -4.97 -9.58
CA TRP A 334 -14.42 -4.13 -8.40
C TRP A 334 -13.15 -3.29 -8.49
N GLY A 335 -12.02 -3.87 -8.92
CA GLY A 335 -10.76 -3.15 -9.06
C GLY A 335 -10.89 -1.96 -10.03
N ILE A 336 -11.63 -2.11 -11.14
CA ILE A 336 -11.91 -1.01 -12.06
C ILE A 336 -12.75 0.08 -11.37
N ASP A 337 -13.85 -0.30 -10.73
CA ASP A 337 -14.75 0.61 -10.00
C ASP A 337 -14.00 1.39 -8.90
N PHE A 338 -13.27 0.67 -8.05
CA PHE A 338 -12.50 1.23 -6.94
C PHE A 338 -11.45 2.23 -7.41
N ASN A 339 -10.66 1.89 -8.43
CA ASN A 339 -9.60 2.77 -8.92
C ASN A 339 -10.18 4.01 -9.62
N LEU A 340 -11.20 3.85 -10.46
CA LEU A 340 -11.84 4.99 -11.13
C LEU A 340 -12.51 5.93 -10.13
N TYR A 341 -13.20 5.39 -9.11
CA TYR A 341 -13.81 6.21 -8.08
C TYR A 341 -12.74 6.91 -7.23
N SER A 342 -11.68 6.19 -6.82
CA SER A 342 -10.57 6.79 -6.05
C SER A 342 -9.94 7.97 -6.80
N ALA A 343 -9.70 7.83 -8.11
CA ALA A 343 -9.18 8.91 -8.93
C ALA A 343 -10.16 10.10 -9.02
N SER A 344 -11.47 9.85 -9.14
CA SER A 344 -12.47 10.92 -9.26
C SER A 344 -12.65 11.75 -7.99
N VAL A 345 -12.26 11.21 -6.83
CA VAL A 345 -12.30 11.90 -5.53
C VAL A 345 -10.92 12.28 -4.99
N ASN A 346 -9.94 12.45 -5.87
CA ASN A 346 -8.62 13.03 -5.58
C ASN A 346 -7.66 12.17 -4.73
N ILE A 347 -7.87 10.86 -4.65
CA ILE A 347 -6.79 9.94 -4.29
C ILE A 347 -5.76 9.99 -5.43
N ARG A 348 -4.48 10.20 -5.12
CA ARG A 348 -3.46 10.46 -6.16
C ARG A 348 -2.74 9.22 -6.69
N ARG A 349 -2.73 8.13 -5.92
CA ARG A 349 -2.16 6.84 -6.31
C ARG A 349 -2.74 5.73 -5.44
N VAL A 350 -2.81 4.53 -5.99
CA VAL A 350 -3.30 3.32 -5.35
C VAL A 350 -2.24 2.23 -5.44
N HIS A 351 -1.84 1.66 -4.30
CA HIS A 351 -0.92 0.53 -4.23
C HIS A 351 -1.66 -0.77 -3.91
N MET A 352 -1.94 -1.56 -4.95
CA MET A 352 -2.62 -2.86 -4.81
C MET A 352 -1.68 -3.87 -4.14
N HIS A 353 -2.08 -4.40 -2.98
CA HIS A 353 -1.22 -5.20 -2.12
C HIS A 353 -1.11 -6.66 -2.57
N MET A 354 0.11 -7.20 -2.47
CA MET A 354 0.50 -8.51 -2.96
C MET A 354 1.38 -9.21 -1.92
N GLY A 355 1.30 -10.53 -1.87
CA GLY A 355 2.15 -11.35 -1.02
C GLY A 355 2.18 -12.80 -1.51
N THR A 356 3.23 -13.53 -1.14
CA THR A 356 3.27 -14.97 -1.36
C THR A 356 2.26 -15.65 -0.42
N ASN A 357 1.53 -16.64 -0.94
CA ASN A 357 0.45 -17.37 -0.22
C ASN A 357 -0.86 -16.58 0.03
N TYR A 358 -1.07 -15.46 -0.67
CA TYR A 358 -2.33 -14.71 -0.60
C TYR A 358 -3.42 -15.38 -1.47
N ARG A 359 -4.70 -15.05 -1.24
CA ARG A 359 -5.88 -15.83 -1.65
C ARG A 359 -6.91 -15.10 -2.50
#